data_AF-A0A2J8TSR9-F1
#
_entry.id   AF-A0A2J8TSR9-F1
#
_cell.length_a   1.000
_cell.length_b   1.000
_cell.length_c   1.000
_cell.angle_alpha   90.00
_cell.angle_beta   90.00
_cell.angle_gamma   90.00
#
_symmetry.space_group_name_H-M   'P 1'
#
loop_
_entity.id
_entity.type
_entity.pdbx_description
1 polymer ?
#
loop_
_entity_poly.entity_id
_entity_poly.type
_entity_poly.pdbx_seq_one_letter_code
_entity_poly.pdbx_strand_id
1 'polypeptide(L)'
;MAELQEVQITEEKPLLPGQTPEAAKEAELAARILLDQGQTHSVETPYGSVTFTVYGTPKPKRPAILTYHDVGLNYKSCFQPLFQFEDMQEIIQNFVRVHVDAPGMEEGAPVFPLGYQYPSLDQLADMIPCVLQYLNFSTIIGVGVGAGAYILARYALNHPDTVEGLVLINIDPNAKGWMDWAAHKLTGLTSSIP
;
A
#
# COMPACT_ATOMS: atom_id res chain seq x y z
N MET A 1 77.04 8.55 11.90
CA MET A 1 76.11 7.50 11.42
C MET A 1 75.26 7.13 12.62
N ALA A 2 73.95 7.39 12.73
CA ALA A 2 72.95 7.83 11.76
C ALA A 2 71.96 8.78 12.48
N GLU A 3 71.51 9.83 11.79
CA GLU A 3 70.42 10.70 12.26
C GLU A 3 69.08 10.00 12.04
N LEU A 4 68.23 10.02 13.08
CA LEU A 4 66.87 9.48 13.02
C LEU A 4 65.99 10.46 12.24
N GLN A 5 65.49 10.02 11.09
CA GLN A 5 64.65 10.79 10.20
C GLN A 5 63.19 10.72 10.70
N GLU A 6 62.61 11.86 11.08
CA GLU A 6 61.20 11.97 11.43
C GLU A 6 60.32 11.65 10.22
N VAL A 7 59.42 10.67 10.38
CA VAL A 7 58.43 10.29 9.38
C VAL A 7 57.28 11.30 9.44
N GLN A 8 57.18 12.17 8.42
CA GLN A 8 56.01 13.02 8.22
C GLN A 8 54.83 12.17 7.75
N ILE A 9 53.84 11.99 8.62
CA ILE A 9 52.55 11.39 8.27
C ILE A 9 51.84 12.39 7.35
N THR A 10 51.81 12.10 6.06
CA THR A 10 51.07 12.89 5.08
C THR A 10 49.58 12.60 5.29
N GLU A 11 48.77 13.62 5.57
CA GLU A 11 47.31 13.49 5.69
C GLU A 11 46.75 12.77 4.47
N GLU A 12 45.99 11.70 4.72
CA GLU A 12 45.31 10.95 3.69
C GLU A 12 44.31 11.86 2.97
N LYS A 13 44.60 12.04 1.68
CA LYS A 13 43.75 12.67 0.68
C LYS A 13 42.29 12.19 0.84
N PRO A 14 41.30 13.09 0.98
CA PRO A 14 39.89 12.69 1.05
C PRO A 14 39.50 11.94 -0.24
N LEU A 15 39.02 10.70 -0.09
CA LEU A 15 38.72 9.80 -1.21
C LEU A 15 37.43 10.14 -1.99
N LEU A 16 36.88 11.34 -1.90
CA LEU A 16 35.71 11.74 -2.69
C LEU A 16 35.81 13.22 -3.13
N PRO A 17 35.78 13.50 -4.45
CA PRO A 17 35.62 14.86 -4.94
C PRO A 17 34.17 15.33 -4.71
N GLY A 18 33.98 16.29 -3.80
CA GLY A 18 32.93 17.30 -3.85
C GLY A 18 31.47 16.82 -3.83
N GLN A 19 30.99 16.30 -2.70
CA GLN A 19 29.58 16.50 -2.33
C GLN A 19 29.53 17.77 -1.47
N THR A 20 29.15 18.90 -2.06
CA THR A 20 28.79 20.07 -1.26
C THR A 20 27.56 19.71 -0.40
N PRO A 21 27.44 20.20 0.84
CA PRO A 21 26.26 19.97 1.68
C PRO A 21 24.94 20.36 1.00
N GLU A 22 25.02 21.27 0.02
CA GLU A 22 23.91 21.75 -0.80
C GLU A 22 23.46 20.71 -1.84
N ALA A 23 24.39 20.05 -2.55
CA ALA A 23 24.07 18.96 -3.48
C ALA A 23 23.47 17.73 -2.75
N ALA A 24 23.93 17.44 -1.53
CA ALA A 24 23.33 16.39 -0.70
C ALA A 24 21.90 16.73 -0.25
N LYS A 25 21.63 18.00 0.12
CA LYS A 25 20.29 18.47 0.47
C LYS A 25 19.34 18.48 -0.72
N GLU A 26 19.81 18.86 -1.90
CA GLU A 26 19.02 18.81 -3.15
C GLU A 26 18.66 17.37 -3.52
N ALA A 27 19.60 16.43 -3.40
CA ALA A 27 19.34 15.01 -3.63
C ALA A 27 18.35 14.43 -2.61
N GLU A 28 18.45 14.81 -1.33
CA GLU A 28 17.50 14.41 -0.29
C GLU A 28 16.09 14.99 -0.53
N LEU A 29 16.01 16.26 -0.95
CA LEU A 29 14.75 16.91 -1.32
C LEU A 29 14.13 16.23 -2.54
N ALA A 30 14.90 15.95 -3.59
CA ALA A 30 14.43 15.25 -4.78
C ALA A 30 13.96 13.83 -4.43
N ALA A 31 14.68 13.11 -3.58
CA ALA A 31 14.26 11.79 -3.09
C ALA A 31 12.96 11.87 -2.31
N ARG A 32 12.79 12.87 -1.42
CA ARG A 32 11.54 13.11 -0.70
C ARG A 32 10.37 13.39 -1.64
N ILE A 33 10.58 14.22 -2.65
CA ILE A 33 9.54 14.53 -3.66
C ILE A 33 9.12 13.26 -4.41
N LEU A 34 10.08 12.42 -4.81
CA LEU A 34 9.78 11.16 -5.51
C LEU A 34 9.05 10.15 -4.61
N LEU A 35 9.40 10.09 -3.33
CA LEU A 35 8.73 9.24 -2.34
C LEU A 35 7.31 9.70 -2.03
N ASP A 36 7.01 10.99 -2.24
CA ASP A 36 5.69 11.59 -2.05
C ASP A 36 4.78 11.48 -3.29
N GLN A 37 5.36 11.25 -4.48
CA GLN A 37 4.58 11.06 -5.71
C GLN A 37 3.94 9.67 -5.85
N GLY A 38 4.37 8.70 -5.04
CA GLY A 38 3.86 7.32 -5.08
C GLY A 38 4.30 6.57 -6.33
N GLN A 39 4.76 5.32 -6.16
CA GLN A 39 5.12 4.44 -7.28
C GLN A 39 3.98 3.45 -7.51
N THR A 40 3.31 3.56 -8.66
CA THR A 40 2.22 2.64 -9.03
C THR A 40 2.79 1.41 -9.74
N HIS A 41 2.37 0.25 -9.27
CA HIS A 41 2.71 -1.06 -9.81
C HIS A 41 1.45 -1.86 -10.06
N SER A 42 1.57 -2.90 -10.88
CA SER A 42 0.52 -3.86 -11.16
C SER A 42 1.13 -5.25 -11.17
N VAL A 43 0.44 -6.21 -10.57
CA VAL A 43 0.87 -7.61 -10.52
C VAL A 43 -0.25 -8.52 -11.02
N GLU A 44 0.14 -9.51 -11.83
CA GLU A 44 -0.77 -10.54 -12.31
C GLU A 44 -1.04 -11.59 -11.23
N THR A 45 -2.31 -11.95 -11.06
CA THR A 45 -2.77 -12.98 -10.13
C THR A 45 -3.63 -14.01 -10.88
N PRO A 46 -3.93 -15.17 -10.29
CA PRO A 46 -4.85 -16.15 -10.90
C PRO A 46 -6.24 -15.60 -11.23
N TYR A 47 -6.63 -14.46 -10.65
CA TYR A 47 -7.96 -13.87 -10.77
C TYR A 47 -7.93 -12.51 -11.49
N GLY A 48 -6.83 -12.19 -12.18
CA GLY A 48 -6.62 -10.94 -12.90
C GLY A 48 -5.54 -10.06 -12.28
N SER A 49 -5.36 -8.88 -12.87
CA SER A 49 -4.35 -7.92 -12.42
C SER A 49 -4.85 -7.08 -11.25
N VAL A 50 -3.98 -6.82 -10.28
CA VAL A 50 -4.24 -5.90 -9.17
C VAL A 50 -3.22 -4.78 -9.17
N THR A 51 -3.72 -3.55 -9.04
CA THR A 51 -2.91 -2.33 -9.03
C THR A 51 -2.68 -1.87 -7.60
N PHE A 52 -1.48 -1.38 -7.30
CA PHE A 52 -1.17 -0.82 -6.00
C PHE A 52 -0.14 0.31 -6.11
N THR A 53 -0.26 1.31 -5.24
CA THR A 53 0.66 2.43 -5.16
C THR A 53 1.47 2.37 -3.87
N VAL A 54 2.80 2.44 -4.01
CA VAL A 54 3.75 2.39 -2.90
C VAL A 54 4.26 3.80 -2.57
N TYR A 55 4.24 4.16 -1.29
CA TYR A 55 4.82 5.40 -0.79
C TYR A 55 5.85 5.14 0.31
N GLY A 56 6.86 6.00 0.37
CA GLY A 56 7.95 5.88 1.33
C GLY A 56 8.93 4.76 0.99
N THR A 57 9.90 4.53 1.88
CA THR A 57 10.96 3.54 1.68
C THR A 57 10.84 2.45 2.74
N PRO A 58 10.91 1.15 2.36
CA PRO A 58 10.86 0.07 3.32
C PRO A 58 12.04 0.16 4.29
N LYS A 59 11.74 0.06 5.59
CA LYS A 59 12.76 0.02 6.65
C LYS A 59 12.93 -1.42 7.14
N PRO A 60 14.15 -1.90 7.39
CA PRO A 60 14.36 -3.22 7.96
C PRO A 60 13.58 -3.39 9.28
N LYS A 61 12.95 -4.55 9.47
CA LYS A 61 12.18 -4.91 10.67
C LYS A 61 10.93 -4.04 10.95
N ARG A 62 10.43 -3.31 9.96
CA ARG A 62 9.14 -2.60 10.05
C ARG A 62 8.16 -3.23 9.05
N PRO A 63 6.92 -3.55 9.48
CA PRO A 63 5.90 -4.01 8.55
C PRO A 63 5.51 -2.90 7.57
N ALA A 64 4.93 -3.28 6.43
CA ALA A 64 4.29 -2.34 5.53
C ALA A 64 2.87 -2.01 6.03
N ILE A 65 2.44 -0.76 5.92
CA ILE A 65 1.02 -0.41 6.10
C ILE A 65 0.32 -0.69 4.78
N LEU A 66 -0.52 -1.72 4.74
CA LEU A 66 -1.27 -2.10 3.55
C LEU A 66 -2.73 -1.65 3.71
N THR A 67 -3.26 -0.92 2.73
CA THR A 67 -4.64 -0.44 2.77
C THR A 67 -5.51 -1.10 1.72
N TYR A 68 -6.76 -1.41 2.06
CA TYR A 68 -7.77 -1.93 1.12
C TYR A 68 -9.07 -1.13 1.27
N HIS A 69 -9.54 -0.54 0.17
CA HIS A 69 -10.65 0.42 0.19
C HIS A 69 -12.03 -0.24 0.20
N ASP A 70 -13.07 0.57 0.41
CA ASP A 70 -14.46 0.12 0.35
C ASP A 70 -15.04 0.18 -1.08
N VAL A 71 -16.22 -0.43 -1.27
CA VAL A 71 -16.94 -0.46 -2.54
C VAL A 71 -17.31 0.95 -3.01
N GLY A 72 -17.10 1.24 -4.29
CA GLY A 72 -17.40 2.55 -4.88
C GLY A 72 -16.31 3.61 -4.65
N LEU A 73 -15.24 3.26 -3.95
CA LEU A 73 -14.07 4.09 -3.74
C LEU A 73 -12.84 3.45 -4.41
N ASN A 74 -11.72 4.16 -4.33
CA ASN A 74 -10.37 3.67 -4.60
C ASN A 74 -9.44 4.17 -3.47
N TYR A 75 -8.14 3.86 -3.49
CA TYR A 75 -7.29 4.30 -2.37
C TYR A 75 -7.26 5.82 -2.22
N LYS A 76 -7.33 6.57 -3.33
CA LYS A 76 -7.31 8.04 -3.30
C LYS A 76 -8.54 8.59 -2.60
N SER A 77 -9.74 8.16 -2.99
CA SER A 77 -10.98 8.64 -2.37
C SER A 77 -11.22 8.07 -0.96
N CYS A 78 -10.68 6.90 -0.65
CA CYS A 78 -10.88 6.23 0.64
C CYS A 78 -9.87 6.64 1.72
N PHE A 79 -8.57 6.71 1.38
CA PHE A 79 -7.50 6.85 2.35
C PHE A 79 -6.65 8.10 2.20
N GLN A 80 -6.60 8.73 1.02
CA GLN A 80 -5.75 9.91 0.83
C GLN A 80 -6.02 11.03 1.85
N PRO A 81 -7.28 11.37 2.21
CA PRO A 81 -7.53 12.38 3.23
C PRO A 81 -6.94 12.02 4.60
N LEU A 82 -6.99 10.73 4.98
CA LEU A 82 -6.43 10.25 6.24
C LEU A 82 -4.90 10.26 6.21
N PHE A 83 -4.29 9.76 5.15
CA PHE A 83 -2.83 9.62 5.05
C PHE A 83 -2.12 10.94 4.71
N GLN A 84 -2.83 11.94 4.17
CA GLN A 84 -2.31 13.30 3.98
C GLN A 84 -2.53 14.20 5.20
N PHE A 85 -3.24 13.74 6.23
CA PHE A 85 -3.44 14.49 7.45
C PHE A 85 -2.11 14.66 8.20
N GLU A 86 -1.82 15.88 8.68
CA GLU A 86 -0.52 16.25 9.27
C GLU A 86 -0.13 15.31 10.43
N ASP A 87 -1.04 15.06 11.36
CA ASP A 87 -0.77 14.16 12.49
C ASP A 87 -0.52 12.71 12.02
N MET A 88 -1.19 12.28 10.95
CA MET A 88 -0.99 10.94 10.41
C MET A 88 0.37 10.82 9.73
N GLN A 89 0.85 11.88 9.06
CA GLN A 89 2.18 11.93 8.44
C GLN A 89 3.30 11.66 9.45
N GLU A 90 3.18 12.18 10.68
CA GLU A 90 4.15 11.91 11.75
C GLU A 90 4.22 10.43 12.14
N ILE A 91 3.09 9.73 12.07
CA ILE A 91 2.98 8.30 12.38
C ILE A 91 3.57 7.47 11.22
N ILE A 92 3.14 7.76 9.98
CA ILE A 92 3.42 6.93 8.81
C ILE A 92 4.78 7.22 8.15
N GLN A 93 5.49 8.29 8.51
CA GLN A 93 6.83 8.60 7.96
C GLN A 93 7.86 7.47 8.16
N ASN A 94 7.61 6.59 9.12
CA ASN A 94 8.50 5.46 9.45
C ASN A 94 8.09 4.14 8.80
N PHE A 95 6.98 4.13 8.06
CA PHE A 95 6.43 2.94 7.44
C PHE A 95 6.37 3.11 5.92
N VAL A 96 6.63 2.03 5.21
CA VAL A 96 6.25 1.95 3.79
C VAL A 96 4.75 1.73 3.71
N ARG A 97 4.10 2.40 2.76
CA ARG A 97 2.65 2.33 2.57
C ARG A 97 2.38 1.65 1.24
N VAL A 98 1.46 0.70 1.23
CA VAL A 98 1.01 -0.02 0.04
C VAL A 98 -0.49 0.15 -0.06
N HIS A 99 -0.90 1.04 -0.96
CA HIS A 99 -2.30 1.30 -1.22
C HIS A 99 -2.79 0.41 -2.35
N VAL A 100 -3.62 -0.58 -2.04
CA VAL A 100 -4.17 -1.49 -3.05
C VAL A 100 -5.45 -0.91 -3.61
N ASP A 101 -5.55 -0.87 -4.94
CA ASP A 101 -6.80 -0.67 -5.65
C ASP A 101 -7.36 -2.02 -6.07
N ALA A 102 -8.62 -2.28 -5.73
CA ALA A 102 -9.31 -3.47 -6.20
C ALA A 102 -9.34 -3.48 -7.74
N PRO A 103 -9.33 -4.65 -8.41
CA PRO A 103 -9.26 -4.73 -9.86
C PRO A 103 -10.34 -3.87 -10.54
N GLY A 104 -9.95 -2.99 -11.46
CA GLY A 104 -10.86 -2.11 -12.19
C GLY A 104 -11.32 -0.88 -11.41
N MET A 105 -10.79 -0.64 -10.21
CA MET A 105 -11.10 0.53 -9.38
C MET A 105 -9.97 1.56 -9.37
N GLU A 106 -8.81 1.24 -9.95
CA GLU A 106 -7.72 2.17 -10.13
C GLU A 106 -8.10 3.35 -11.05
N GLU A 107 -7.41 4.47 -10.91
CA GLU A 107 -7.69 5.65 -11.72
C GLU A 107 -7.42 5.40 -13.21
N GLY A 108 -8.44 5.60 -14.04
CA GLY A 108 -8.34 5.36 -15.48
C GLY A 108 -8.49 3.89 -15.89
N ALA A 109 -8.95 3.02 -14.99
CA ALA A 109 -9.20 1.61 -15.29
C ALA A 109 -10.16 1.42 -16.49
N PRO A 110 -9.88 0.49 -17.40
CA PRO A 110 -10.81 0.14 -18.46
C PRO A 110 -12.05 -0.57 -17.88
N VAL A 111 -13.21 -0.30 -18.47
CA VAL A 111 -14.44 -1.00 -18.10
C VAL A 111 -14.35 -2.46 -18.55
N PHE A 112 -14.60 -3.39 -17.62
CA PHE A 112 -14.64 -4.81 -17.94
C PHE A 112 -15.71 -5.15 -18.98
N PRO A 113 -15.48 -6.14 -19.86
CA PRO A 113 -16.47 -6.56 -20.84
C PRO A 113 -17.71 -7.16 -20.18
N LEU A 114 -18.84 -7.12 -20.90
CA LEU A 114 -20.07 -7.74 -20.43
C LEU A 114 -19.87 -9.25 -20.21
N GLY A 115 -20.28 -9.74 -19.03
CA GLY A 115 -20.11 -11.14 -18.65
C GLY A 115 -18.76 -11.47 -18.00
N TYR A 116 -17.90 -10.47 -17.76
CA TYR A 116 -16.70 -10.65 -16.95
C TYR A 116 -17.04 -11.17 -15.55
N GLN A 117 -16.35 -12.22 -15.13
CA GLN A 117 -16.51 -12.79 -13.80
C GLN A 117 -15.58 -12.06 -12.83
N TYR A 118 -16.14 -11.10 -12.10
CA TYR A 118 -15.39 -10.37 -11.09
C TYR A 118 -14.99 -11.29 -9.92
N PRO A 119 -13.78 -11.13 -9.36
CA PRO A 119 -13.33 -11.93 -8.22
C PRO A 119 -14.25 -11.78 -7.00
N SER A 120 -14.47 -12.89 -6.28
CA SER A 120 -15.13 -12.87 -4.97
C SER A 120 -14.24 -12.22 -3.90
N LEU A 121 -14.81 -11.82 -2.76
CA LEU A 121 -14.02 -11.22 -1.66
C LEU A 121 -12.90 -12.15 -1.16
N ASP A 122 -13.14 -13.45 -1.15
CA ASP A 122 -12.11 -14.43 -0.76
C ASP A 122 -11.00 -14.52 -1.82
N GLN A 123 -11.34 -14.47 -3.12
CA GLN A 123 -10.36 -14.43 -4.20
C GLN A 123 -9.57 -13.11 -4.23
N LEU A 124 -10.20 -11.98 -3.87
CA LEU A 124 -9.50 -10.70 -3.69
C LEU A 124 -8.50 -10.78 -2.54
N ALA A 125 -8.83 -11.47 -1.44
CA ALA A 125 -7.89 -11.70 -0.35
C ALA A 125 -6.69 -12.57 -0.80
N ASP A 126 -6.92 -13.55 -1.68
CA ASP A 126 -5.88 -14.39 -2.27
C ASP A 126 -4.95 -13.64 -3.25
N MET A 127 -5.26 -12.39 -3.63
CA MET A 127 -4.36 -11.55 -4.43
C MET A 127 -3.26 -10.88 -3.60
N ILE A 128 -3.50 -10.66 -2.29
CA ILE A 128 -2.58 -9.96 -1.40
C ILE A 128 -1.21 -10.66 -1.30
N PRO A 129 -1.11 -12.01 -1.20
CA PRO A 129 0.18 -12.70 -1.27
C PRO A 129 1.02 -12.32 -2.50
N CYS A 130 0.41 -12.17 -3.67
CA CYS A 130 1.12 -11.79 -4.90
C CYS A 130 1.72 -10.39 -4.81
N VAL A 131 0.99 -9.44 -4.20
CA VAL A 131 1.49 -8.08 -3.95
C VAL A 131 2.66 -8.09 -2.98
N LEU A 132 2.56 -8.83 -1.87
CA LEU A 132 3.65 -8.92 -0.89
C LEU A 132 4.89 -9.62 -1.44
N GLN A 133 4.71 -10.67 -2.24
CA GLN A 133 5.80 -11.36 -2.91
C GLN A 133 6.52 -10.46 -3.92
N TYR A 134 5.76 -9.69 -4.71
CA TYR A 134 6.32 -8.71 -5.65
C TYR A 134 7.18 -7.66 -4.94
N LEU A 135 6.72 -7.17 -3.78
CA LEU A 135 7.42 -6.17 -2.97
C LEU A 135 8.48 -6.74 -2.03
N ASN A 136 8.56 -8.06 -1.91
CA ASN A 136 9.41 -8.78 -0.95
C ASN A 136 9.17 -8.34 0.52
N PHE A 137 7.90 -8.17 0.91
CA PHE A 137 7.49 -7.85 2.28
C PHE A 137 7.05 -9.10 3.03
N SER A 138 7.57 -9.26 4.25
CA SER A 138 7.25 -10.39 5.13
C SER A 138 5.99 -10.16 5.95
N THR A 139 5.77 -8.93 6.41
CA THR A 139 4.69 -8.60 7.35
C THR A 139 4.02 -7.27 7.03
N ILE A 140 2.73 -7.18 7.35
CA ILE A 140 1.90 -5.99 7.16
C ILE A 140 1.12 -5.61 8.42
N ILE A 141 0.78 -4.33 8.49
CA ILE A 141 -0.35 -3.81 9.28
C ILE A 141 -1.44 -3.45 8.28
N GLY A 142 -2.57 -4.15 8.33
CA GLY A 142 -3.69 -3.95 7.41
C GLY A 142 -4.64 -2.85 7.87
N VAL A 143 -5.03 -1.94 6.98
CA VAL A 143 -6.06 -0.92 7.23
C VAL A 143 -7.15 -1.04 6.17
N GLY A 144 -8.36 -1.44 6.58
CA GLY A 144 -9.46 -1.72 5.66
C GLY A 144 -10.73 -0.95 6.01
N VAL A 145 -11.49 -0.58 4.99
CA VAL A 145 -12.84 0.02 5.14
C VAL A 145 -13.87 -0.88 4.45
N GLY A 146 -14.96 -1.23 5.13
CA GLY A 146 -16.09 -1.98 4.58
C GLY A 146 -15.66 -3.30 3.93
N ALA A 147 -15.82 -3.42 2.60
CA ALA A 147 -15.36 -4.58 1.86
C ALA A 147 -13.85 -4.82 2.00
N GLY A 148 -13.04 -3.77 2.01
CA GLY A 148 -11.60 -3.87 2.25
C GLY A 148 -11.27 -4.38 3.65
N ALA A 149 -12.07 -4.04 4.66
CA ALA A 149 -11.92 -4.60 6.00
C ALA A 149 -12.21 -6.10 6.03
N TYR A 150 -13.26 -6.55 5.34
CA TYR A 150 -13.55 -7.99 5.20
C TYR A 150 -12.41 -8.72 4.48
N ILE A 151 -11.91 -8.18 3.36
CA ILE A 151 -10.82 -8.77 2.57
C ILE A 151 -9.55 -8.94 3.42
N LEU A 152 -9.16 -7.91 4.17
CA LEU A 152 -7.99 -7.97 5.04
C LEU A 152 -8.18 -8.94 6.22
N ALA A 153 -9.38 -9.01 6.78
CA ALA A 153 -9.69 -9.99 7.82
C ALA A 153 -9.61 -11.43 7.27
N ARG A 154 -10.17 -11.68 6.07
CA ARG A 154 -10.05 -12.98 5.39
C ARG A 154 -8.59 -13.33 5.11
N TYR A 155 -7.81 -12.39 4.60
CA TYR A 155 -6.39 -12.57 4.36
C TYR A 155 -5.64 -12.96 5.65
N ALA A 156 -5.89 -12.27 6.76
CA ALA A 156 -5.25 -12.57 8.04
C ALA A 156 -5.63 -13.95 8.59
N LEU A 157 -6.84 -14.44 8.33
CA LEU A 157 -7.22 -15.81 8.67
C LEU A 157 -6.45 -16.85 7.84
N ASN A 158 -6.15 -16.54 6.58
CA ASN A 158 -5.42 -17.44 5.67
C ASN A 158 -3.89 -17.39 5.90
N HIS A 159 -3.37 -16.23 6.29
CA HIS A 159 -1.94 -15.95 6.46
C HIS A 159 -1.67 -15.19 7.78
N PRO A 160 -1.88 -15.81 8.95
CA PRO A 160 -1.76 -15.10 10.23
C PRO A 160 -0.33 -14.62 10.53
N ASP A 161 0.70 -15.35 10.05
CA ASP A 161 2.10 -15.01 10.30
C ASP A 161 2.58 -13.76 9.56
N THR A 162 1.86 -13.31 8.52
CA THR A 162 2.20 -12.12 7.72
C THR A 162 1.45 -10.87 8.19
N VAL A 163 0.56 -10.97 9.18
CA VAL A 163 -0.26 -9.85 9.65
C VAL A 163 0.05 -9.53 11.11
N GLU A 164 0.75 -8.42 11.34
CA GLU A 164 1.09 -7.94 12.69
C GLU A 164 -0.07 -7.19 13.36
N GLY A 165 -1.01 -6.63 12.58
CA GLY A 165 -2.16 -5.92 13.11
C GLY A 165 -3.17 -5.54 12.04
N LEU A 166 -4.41 -5.29 12.47
CA LEU A 166 -5.52 -4.88 11.61
C LEU A 166 -6.29 -3.69 12.19
N VAL A 167 -6.62 -2.73 11.34
CA VAL A 167 -7.57 -1.64 11.58
C VAL A 167 -8.75 -1.85 10.64
N LEU A 168 -9.89 -2.28 11.20
CA LEU A 168 -11.07 -2.71 10.45
C LEU A 168 -12.22 -1.73 10.64
N ILE A 169 -12.37 -0.81 9.69
CA ILE A 169 -13.40 0.25 9.73
C ILE A 169 -14.66 -0.27 9.03
N ASN A 170 -15.81 -0.21 9.70
CA ASN A 170 -17.11 -0.63 9.16
C ASN A 170 -17.14 -2.07 8.61
N ILE A 171 -16.43 -3.00 9.26
CA ILE A 171 -16.47 -4.41 8.85
C ILE A 171 -17.85 -5.02 9.13
N ASP A 172 -18.42 -5.69 8.12
CA ASP A 172 -19.52 -6.65 8.29
C ASP A 172 -19.00 -8.05 7.95
N PRO A 173 -18.75 -8.91 8.95
CA PRO A 173 -18.22 -10.25 8.71
C PRO A 173 -19.29 -11.25 8.28
N ASN A 174 -20.57 -10.87 8.27
CA ASN A 174 -21.67 -11.78 8.00
C ASN A 174 -22.07 -11.75 6.52
N ALA A 175 -22.49 -12.91 6.01
CA ALA A 175 -23.16 -12.95 4.71
C ALA A 175 -24.48 -12.18 4.81
N LYS A 176 -24.82 -11.41 3.77
CA LYS A 176 -26.12 -10.73 3.69
C LYS A 176 -27.24 -11.76 3.79
N GLY A 177 -28.11 -11.59 4.78
CA GLY A 177 -29.21 -12.51 5.04
C GLY A 177 -30.28 -12.45 3.94
N TRP A 178 -31.21 -13.40 3.96
CA TRP A 178 -32.34 -13.40 3.01
C TRP A 178 -33.19 -12.11 3.11
N MET A 179 -33.28 -11.52 4.30
CA MET A 179 -33.96 -10.24 4.52
C MET A 179 -33.20 -9.09 3.85
N ASP A 180 -31.88 -9.05 3.99
CA ASP A 180 -31.04 -8.02 3.34
C ASP A 180 -31.07 -8.16 1.82
N TRP A 181 -31.08 -9.41 1.32
CA TRP A 181 -31.25 -9.69 -0.09
C TRP A 181 -32.60 -9.17 -0.61
N ALA A 182 -33.69 -9.45 0.12
CA ALA A 182 -35.02 -9.00 -0.25
C ALA A 182 -35.13 -7.47 -0.21
N ALA A 183 -34.62 -6.84 0.85
CA ALA A 183 -34.56 -5.40 0.99
C ALA A 183 -33.78 -4.78 -0.18
N HIS A 184 -32.60 -5.30 -0.49
CA HIS A 184 -31.77 -4.83 -1.60
C HIS A 184 -32.44 -4.98 -2.97
N LYS A 185 -33.17 -6.08 -3.21
CA LYS A 185 -33.93 -6.26 -4.45
C LYS A 185 -35.09 -5.27 -4.55
N LEU A 186 -35.88 -5.13 -3.48
CA LEU A 186 -37.03 -4.23 -3.46
C LEU A 186 -36.60 -2.77 -3.60
N THR A 187 -35.57 -2.33 -2.87
CA THR A 187 -35.06 -0.96 -2.99
C THR A 187 -34.42 -0.74 -4.36
N GLY A 188 -33.60 -1.68 -4.84
CA GLY A 188 -32.96 -1.59 -6.17
C GLY A 188 -33.93 -1.51 -7.34
N LEU A 189 -35.11 -2.13 -7.23
CA LEU A 189 -36.20 -2.00 -8.21
C LEU A 189 -36.89 -0.62 -8.18
N THR A 190 -36.82 0.09 -7.06
CA THR A 190 -37.50 1.40 -6.87
C THR A 190 -36.54 2.60 -6.96
N SER A 191 -35.25 2.39 -6.75
CA SER A 191 -34.21 3.44 -6.82
C SER A 191 -33.68 3.68 -8.23
N SER A 192 -34.12 2.89 -9.23
CA SER A 192 -33.88 3.14 -10.66
C SER A 192 -35.09 3.82 -11.30
N ILE A 193 -35.51 4.96 -10.76
CA ILE A 193 -36.46 5.90 -11.37
C ILE A 193 -35.67 7.22 -11.50
N PRO A 194 -35.66 7.86 -12.69
CA PRO A 194 -34.54 8.66 -13.20
C PRO A 194 -34.16 9.88 -12.37
#